data_AF-A0A537WHE0-F1
#
_entry.id   AF-A0A537WHE0-F1
#
_cell.length_a   1.000
_cell.length_b   1.000
_cell.length_c   1.000
_cell.angle_alpha   90.00
_cell.angle_beta   90.00
_cell.angle_gamma   90.00
#
_symmetry.space_group_name_H-M   'P 1'
#
loop_
_entity.id
_entity.type
_entity.pdbx_description
1 polymer ?
#
loop_
_entity_poly.entity_id
_entity_poly.type
_entity_poly.pdbx_seq_one_letter_code
_entity_poly.pdbx_strand_id
1 'polypeptide(L)'
;MRVPKRLVELKQRVEPTVKTFEWTWTTAVVFCVGLWFFILIFAVVVPSFWMYFAEQKLGWAGPSGGGSWALEIRDAIALGLSTGPLLTIVVAAVIMQNWRKRLRGVSAERPTGGYR
;
A
#
# COMPACT_ATOMS: atom_id res chain seq x y z
N MET A 1 4.64 -17.64 -22.43
CA MET A 1 3.87 -16.39 -22.21
C MET A 1 4.56 -15.23 -22.93
N ARG A 2 3.90 -14.56 -23.90
CA ARG A 2 4.44 -13.34 -24.50
C ARG A 2 4.19 -12.17 -23.55
N VAL A 3 5.26 -11.60 -22.99
CA VAL A 3 5.14 -10.39 -22.17
C VAL A 3 4.73 -9.23 -23.08
N PRO A 4 3.66 -8.47 -22.76
CA PRO A 4 3.26 -7.32 -23.55
C PRO A 4 4.41 -6.31 -23.69
N LYS A 5 4.65 -5.80 -24.89
CA LYS A 5 5.74 -4.83 -25.17
C LYS A 5 5.72 -3.63 -24.22
N ARG A 6 4.52 -3.15 -23.83
CA ARG A 6 4.36 -2.03 -22.88
C ARG A 6 4.93 -2.31 -21.49
N LEU A 7 4.85 -3.54 -21.00
CA LEU A 7 5.44 -3.90 -19.70
C LEU A 7 6.95 -3.92 -19.77
N VAL A 8 7.52 -4.29 -20.92
CA VAL A 8 8.97 -4.27 -21.14
C VAL A 8 9.48 -2.83 -21.17
N GLU A 9 8.79 -1.92 -21.85
CA GLU A 9 9.12 -0.49 -21.88
C GLU A 9 9.01 0.16 -20.49
N LEU A 10 7.93 -0.12 -19.76
CA LEU A 10 7.74 0.36 -18.38
C LEU A 10 8.87 -0.15 -17.47
N LYS A 11 9.21 -1.44 -17.59
CA LYS A 11 10.31 -2.02 -16.82
C LYS A 11 11.63 -1.28 -17.12
N GLN A 12 11.97 -1.07 -18.38
CA GLN A 12 13.21 -0.38 -18.77
C GLN A 12 13.32 1.06 -18.24
N ARG A 13 12.18 1.75 -18.06
CA ARG A 13 12.15 3.11 -17.47
C ARG A 13 12.28 3.11 -15.95
N VAL A 14 11.67 2.14 -15.28
CA VAL A 14 11.61 2.10 -13.81
C VAL A 14 12.85 1.43 -13.21
N GLU A 15 13.41 0.43 -13.88
CA GLU A 15 14.60 -0.33 -13.47
C GLU A 15 15.83 0.54 -13.11
N PRO A 16 16.23 1.57 -13.89
CA PRO A 16 17.32 2.46 -13.48
C PRO A 16 16.97 3.25 -12.21
N THR A 17 15.75 3.78 -12.12
CA THR A 17 15.29 4.58 -10.97
C THR A 17 15.31 3.76 -9.68
N VAL A 18 14.79 2.52 -9.71
CA VAL A 18 14.76 1.63 -8.53
C VAL A 18 16.17 1.16 -8.15
N LYS A 19 17.06 1.00 -9.14
CA LYS A 19 18.46 0.61 -8.90
C LYS A 19 19.25 1.73 -8.20
N THR A 20 19.10 2.97 -8.64
CA THR A 20 19.80 4.15 -8.10
C THR A 20 19.11 4.75 -6.88
N PHE A 21 17.91 4.28 -6.52
CA PHE A 21 17.19 4.78 -5.37
C PHE A 21 17.91 4.47 -4.06
N GLU A 22 18.30 5.54 -3.37
CA GLU A 22 18.92 5.52 -2.05
C GLU A 22 17.93 5.95 -0.99
N TRP A 23 17.90 5.21 0.12
CA TRP A 23 17.11 5.58 1.28
C TRP A 23 17.92 6.56 2.11
N THR A 24 17.88 7.82 1.70
CA THR A 24 18.50 8.93 2.43
C THR A 24 17.56 9.43 3.52
N TRP A 25 18.10 10.19 4.47
CA TRP A 25 17.29 10.79 5.54
C TRP A 25 16.15 11.66 4.98
N THR A 26 16.41 12.47 3.96
CA THR A 26 15.39 13.31 3.32
C THR A 26 14.27 12.47 2.69
N THR A 27 14.62 11.40 1.98
CA THR A 27 13.60 10.50 1.40
C THR A 27 12.78 9.78 2.47
N ALA A 28 13.40 9.43 3.61
CA ALA A 28 12.70 8.82 4.73
C ALA A 28 11.68 9.80 5.34
N VAL A 29 12.05 11.07 5.55
CA VAL A 29 11.14 12.09 6.09
C VAL A 29 9.96 12.32 5.14
N VAL A 30 10.21 12.53 3.84
CA VAL A 30 9.16 12.72 2.84
C VAL A 30 8.24 11.50 2.77
N PHE A 31 8.82 10.30 2.81
CA PHE A 31 8.04 9.06 2.84
C PHE A 31 7.16 8.97 4.09
N CYS A 32 7.69 9.27 5.28
CA CYS A 32 6.91 9.27 6.52
C CYS A 32 5.76 10.28 6.49
N VAL A 33 5.99 11.49 5.98
CA VAL A 33 4.94 12.51 5.82
C VAL A 33 3.86 12.00 4.87
N GLY A 34 4.23 11.51 3.69
CA GLY A 34 3.29 10.95 2.71
C GLY A 34 2.52 9.75 3.26
N LEU A 35 3.21 8.86 3.98
CA LEU A 35 2.62 7.69 4.63
C LEU A 35 1.64 8.10 5.73
N TRP A 36 1.94 9.15 6.49
CA TRP A 36 1.02 9.67 7.50
C TRP A 36 -0.25 10.23 6.88
N PHE A 37 -0.15 11.05 5.83
CA PHE A 37 -1.31 11.51 5.06
C PHE A 37 -2.11 10.34 4.48
N PHE A 38 -1.44 9.35 3.90
CA PHE A 38 -2.08 8.15 3.38
C PHE A 38 -2.87 7.42 4.47
N ILE A 39 -2.25 7.19 5.63
CA ILE A 39 -2.91 6.53 6.76
C ILE A 39 -4.12 7.34 7.21
N LEU A 40 -4.01 8.66 7.35
CA LEU A 40 -5.16 9.48 7.76
C LEU A 40 -6.32 9.43 6.78
N ILE A 41 -6.04 9.49 5.47
CA ILE A 41 -7.07 9.40 4.44
C ILE A 41 -7.82 8.07 4.56
N PHE A 42 -7.09 6.96 4.67
CA PHE A 42 -7.69 5.63 4.60
C PHE A 42 -8.19 5.09 5.94
N ALA A 43 -7.63 5.52 7.07
CA ALA A 43 -8.07 5.11 8.39
C ALA A 43 -9.20 5.99 8.93
N VAL A 44 -9.27 7.27 8.50
CA VAL A 44 -10.23 8.24 9.02
C VAL A 44 -11.18 8.71 7.93
N VAL A 45 -10.68 9.39 6.90
CA VAL A 45 -11.55 10.11 5.94
C VAL A 45 -12.45 9.16 5.16
N VAL A 46 -11.90 8.10 4.58
CA VAL A 46 -12.64 7.14 3.75
C VAL A 46 -13.67 6.36 4.58
N PRO A 47 -13.32 5.76 5.74
CA PRO A 47 -14.30 5.11 6.61
C PRO A 47 -15.39 6.08 7.11
N SER A 48 -15.04 7.32 7.48
CA SER A 48 -16.04 8.32 7.89
C SER A 48 -17.02 8.64 6.78
N PHE A 49 -16.53 8.81 5.54
CA PHE A 49 -17.41 9.03 4.39
C PHE A 49 -18.32 7.83 4.12
N TRP A 50 -17.78 6.61 4.22
CA TRP A 50 -18.55 5.38 4.08
C TRP A 50 -19.67 5.28 5.13
N MET A 51 -19.36 5.55 6.40
CA MET A 51 -20.34 5.53 7.48
C MET A 51 -21.44 6.56 7.23
N TYR A 52 -21.08 7.80 6.86
CA TYR A 52 -22.06 8.83 6.49
C TYR A 52 -22.96 8.37 5.34
N PHE A 53 -22.38 7.80 4.28
CA PHE A 53 -23.14 7.32 3.13
C PHE A 53 -24.07 6.15 3.50
N ALA A 54 -23.57 5.18 4.25
CA ALA A 54 -24.34 4.02 4.69
C ALA A 54 -25.54 4.43 5.55
N GLU A 55 -25.36 5.42 6.42
CA GLU A 55 -26.43 5.92 7.28
C GLU A 55 -27.44 6.77 6.52
N GLN A 56 -26.97 7.74 5.73
CA GLN A 56 -27.84 8.77 5.12
C GLN A 56 -28.46 8.36 3.79
N LYS A 57 -27.81 7.47 3.03
CA LYS A 57 -28.27 7.06 1.70
C LYS A 57 -28.82 5.65 1.66
N LEU A 58 -28.23 4.74 2.44
CA LEU A 58 -28.65 3.35 2.47
C LEU A 58 -29.59 3.03 3.65
N GLY A 59 -29.72 3.93 4.62
CA GLY A 59 -30.58 3.74 5.79
C GLY A 59 -30.07 2.66 6.75
N TRP A 60 -28.77 2.33 6.69
CA TRP A 60 -28.15 1.28 7.52
C TRP A 60 -27.86 1.74 8.96
N ALA A 61 -28.55 2.78 9.44
CA ALA A 61 -28.35 3.45 10.72
C ALA A 61 -29.37 2.98 11.79
N GLY A 62 -29.21 1.78 12.34
CA GLY A 62 -29.87 1.39 13.60
C GLY A 62 -31.32 0.84 13.49
N PRO A 63 -31.97 0.55 14.65
CA PRO A 63 -32.91 -0.58 14.85
C PRO A 63 -34.20 -0.59 14.01
N SER A 64 -34.52 0.48 13.29
CA SER A 64 -35.76 0.66 12.56
C SER A 64 -35.61 0.68 11.03
N GLY A 65 -34.40 0.47 10.47
CA GLY A 65 -34.16 0.66 9.02
C GLY A 65 -33.53 -0.49 8.23
N GLY A 66 -32.84 -1.44 8.88
CA GLY A 66 -32.16 -2.54 8.19
C GLY A 66 -31.96 -3.75 9.08
N GLY A 67 -32.15 -4.96 8.54
CA GLY A 67 -31.90 -6.21 9.26
C GLY A 67 -30.45 -6.30 9.76
N SER A 68 -30.19 -7.15 10.77
CA SER A 68 -28.89 -7.31 11.43
C SER A 68 -27.70 -7.43 10.47
N TRP A 69 -27.91 -8.09 9.33
CA TRP A 69 -26.91 -8.29 8.28
C TRP A 69 -26.40 -6.99 7.63
N ALA A 70 -27.23 -5.94 7.54
CA ALA A 70 -26.85 -4.69 6.88
C ALA A 70 -25.81 -3.90 7.70
N LEU A 71 -25.94 -3.96 9.03
CA LEU A 71 -24.97 -3.41 9.97
C LEU A 71 -23.65 -4.18 9.89
N GLU A 72 -23.72 -5.51 9.86
CA GLU A 72 -22.54 -6.36 9.72
C GLU A 72 -21.78 -6.07 8.41
N ILE A 73 -22.48 -5.93 7.28
CA ILE A 73 -21.85 -5.58 6.00
C ILE A 73 -21.25 -4.17 6.02
N ARG A 74 -21.96 -3.19 6.60
CA ARG A 74 -21.43 -1.82 6.76
C ARG A 74 -20.09 -1.83 7.47
N ASP A 75 -20.03 -2.52 8.59
CA ASP A 75 -18.86 -2.55 9.45
C ASP A 75 -17.74 -3.39 8.81
N ALA A 76 -18.08 -4.49 8.11
CA ALA A 76 -17.12 -5.25 7.31
C ALA A 76 -16.50 -4.42 6.18
N ILE A 77 -17.27 -3.57 5.51
CA ILE A 77 -16.76 -2.65 4.48
C ILE A 77 -15.88 -1.58 5.11
N ALA A 78 -16.29 -0.98 6.24
CA ALA A 78 -15.47 -0.01 6.96
C ALA A 78 -14.11 -0.61 7.39
N LEU A 79 -14.13 -1.86 7.86
CA LEU A 79 -12.93 -2.61 8.20
C LEU A 79 -12.08 -2.90 6.96
N GLY A 80 -12.69 -3.32 5.85
CA GLY A 80 -11.97 -3.51 4.59
C GLY A 80 -11.30 -2.24 4.07
N LEU A 81 -12.01 -1.11 4.13
CA LEU A 81 -11.53 0.20 3.68
C LEU A 81 -10.37 0.75 4.52
N SER A 82 -10.32 0.42 5.81
CA SER A 82 -9.22 0.82 6.70
C SER A 82 -8.04 -0.15 6.65
N THR A 83 -8.31 -1.46 6.65
CA THR A 83 -7.26 -2.50 6.73
C THR A 83 -6.60 -2.79 5.38
N GLY A 84 -7.35 -2.73 4.28
CA GLY A 84 -6.83 -2.99 2.94
C GLY A 84 -5.67 -2.08 2.53
N PRO A 85 -5.75 -0.76 2.78
CA PRO A 85 -4.64 0.17 2.54
C PRO A 85 -3.39 -0.14 3.36
N LEU A 86 -3.54 -0.62 4.61
CA LEU A 86 -2.40 -1.06 5.42
C LEU A 86 -1.73 -2.30 4.82
N LEU A 87 -2.51 -3.29 4.40
CA LEU A 87 -1.99 -4.46 3.70
C LEU A 87 -1.29 -4.07 2.39
N THR A 88 -1.84 -3.08 1.68
CA THR A 88 -1.24 -2.55 0.45
C THR A 88 0.17 -1.99 0.70
N ILE A 89 0.38 -1.25 1.80
CA ILE A 89 1.71 -0.75 2.17
C ILE A 89 2.68 -1.90 2.41
N VAL A 90 2.26 -2.93 3.16
CA VAL A 90 3.11 -4.10 3.45
C VAL A 90 3.49 -4.84 2.17
N VAL A 91 2.51 -5.11 1.30
CA VAL A 91 2.76 -5.79 0.02
C VAL A 91 3.67 -4.97 -0.89
N ALA A 92 3.43 -3.65 -0.99
CA ALA A 92 4.28 -2.75 -1.76
C ALA A 92 5.73 -2.74 -1.24
N ALA A 93 5.91 -2.73 0.08
CA ALA A 93 7.22 -2.81 0.71
C ALA A 93 7.93 -4.14 0.38
N VAL A 94 7.24 -5.27 0.48
CA VAL A 94 7.79 -6.60 0.13
C VAL A 94 8.18 -6.66 -1.34
N ILE A 95 7.32 -6.16 -2.24
CA ILE A 95 7.63 -6.09 -3.69
C ILE A 95 8.89 -5.25 -3.91
N MET A 96 8.97 -4.06 -3.31
CA MET A 96 10.11 -3.16 -3.45
C MET A 96 11.40 -3.81 -2.92
N GLN A 97 11.35 -4.47 -1.77
CA GLN A 97 12.49 -5.20 -1.19
C GLN A 97 12.96 -6.33 -2.12
N ASN A 98 12.04 -7.15 -2.61
CA ASN A 98 12.36 -8.25 -3.52
C ASN A 98 12.93 -7.76 -4.85
N TRP A 99 12.39 -6.66 -5.38
CA TRP A 99 12.88 -6.09 -6.62
C TRP A 99 14.29 -5.50 -6.46
N ARG A 100 14.55 -4.80 -5.34
CA ARG A 100 15.87 -4.27 -5.01
C ARG A 100 16.92 -5.38 -4.82
N LYS A 101 16.57 -6.48 -4.15
CA LYS A 101 17.43 -7.67 -4.04
C LYS A 101 17.78 -8.23 -5.42
N ARG A 102 16.77 -8.39 -6.29
CA ARG A 102 16.96 -8.91 -7.65
C ARG A 102 17.84 -8.01 -8.52
N LEU A 103 17.68 -6.69 -8.43
CA LEU A 103 18.43 -5.71 -9.22
C LEU A 103 19.88 -5.53 -8.76
N ARG A 104 20.17 -5.76 -7.48
CA ARG A 104 21.53 -5.68 -6.91
C ARG A 104 22.34 -6.97 -7.13
N GLY A 105 21.67 -8.06 -7.50
CA GLY A 105 22.30 -9.36 -7.75
C GLY A 105 22.96 -9.95 -6.49
N VAL A 106 23.43 -11.19 -6.61
CA VAL A 106 24.17 -11.99 -5.62
C VAL A 106 25.51 -11.33 -5.16
N SER A 107 25.75 -10.05 -5.47
CA SER A 107 26.89 -9.28 -4.94
C SER A 107 26.66 -8.69 -3.56
N ALA A 108 25.41 -8.58 -3.08
CA ALA A 108 25.14 -8.19 -1.68
C ALA A 108 25.32 -9.35 -0.68
N GLU A 109 25.40 -10.57 -1.18
CA GLU A 109 25.58 -11.81 -0.41
C GLU A 109 27.04 -12.30 -0.47
N ARG A 110 27.97 -11.44 -0.90
CA ARG A 110 29.38 -11.62 -0.56
C ARG A 110 29.56 -11.08 0.85
N PRO A 111 29.85 -11.93 1.87
CA PRO A 111 30.50 -11.40 3.05
C PRO A 111 31.77 -10.74 2.54
N THR A 112 31.99 -9.47 2.87
CA THR A 112 33.32 -8.87 2.80
C THR A 112 34.20 -9.54 3.86
N GLY A 113 34.51 -10.82 3.63
CA GLY A 113 35.68 -11.49 4.14
C GLY A 113 36.85 -10.92 3.36
N GLY A 114 37.40 -9.83 3.89
CA GLY A 114 38.53 -9.13 3.32
C GLY A 114 39.21 -8.35 4.43
N TYR A 115 40.00 -9.07 5.23
CA TYR A 115 41.04 -8.47 6.04
C TYR A 115 41.83 -7.46 5.22
N ARG A 116 41.87 -6.22 5.68
CA ARG A 116 43.08 -5.40 5.75
C ARG A 116 43.03 -4.61 7.04
#